data_AF-A0A1C1CC52-F1
#
_entry.id   AF-A0A1C1CC52-F1
#
_cell.length_a   1.000
_cell.length_b   1.000
_cell.length_c   1.000
_cell.angle_alpha   90.00
_cell.angle_beta   90.00
_cell.angle_gamma   90.00
#
_symmetry.space_group_name_H-M   'P 1'
#
loop_
_entity.id
_entity.type
_entity.pdbx_description
1 polymer ?
#
loop_
_entity_poly.entity_id
_entity_poly.type
_entity_poly.pdbx_seq_one_letter_code
_entity_poly.pdbx_strand_id
1 'polypeptide(L)'
;MFPRFEVAGFAITLVIVFLFCSRFKPAFPDLDPSVLKYEDEAPEASFVDDVEPPNPFEDAEVGDVFSQQPPEETGVGKLADTMNSTLGFGKVFVISMPDRADKRDAFSLQARLSNITFQVRDGVPGADVPAKALPLDAGATGCWRAHLNIMQEMVRENIQSALVFEDDADWDVAIKYQMLQAARATRFVTGQPEDAKSISPYGDDWDIIWFGHCAANTDPEHDRRFVVTDDPTVLPPWSRSEFIKPDMSAWEEDSDDYLNFQTRIYFKSSWNSCTAAYAISLRGAEKVVFTESMVPYNDPVDNGMGAMCNQHFLDFTCIAPFPTVVGISKPAGPSNRGSDIRGLENDQVVEQGWSERLMYSTRQNIPRILTGEEDFVSVFGRDDVASMSLKDIGSGTGHGEWVWAGTRYFNEDEYKAVRDTDLKQAEAEAGQEEGIGVGVGDWQSPIEPEREQDEHEVEDGSVAITGEQDGGSKEVAAEMKLADGAGASGPESEREPDSEREMLGLTPELLEAQPQ
;
A
#
# COMPACT_ATOMS: atom_id res chain seq x y z
N MET A 1 30.67 48.10 3.38
CA MET A 1 30.43 49.00 2.24
C MET A 1 28.98 48.80 1.83
N PHE A 2 28.09 49.75 2.14
CA PHE A 2 26.64 49.74 1.82
C PHE A 2 26.39 50.68 0.62
N PRO A 3 25.37 50.47 -0.24
CA PRO A 3 23.95 50.73 0.10
C PRO A 3 22.97 49.61 -0.31
N ARG A 4 21.72 49.47 0.21
CA ARG A 4 20.64 50.34 0.75
C ARG A 4 19.59 50.87 -0.26
N PHE A 5 18.36 50.36 -0.09
CA PHE A 5 17.00 50.90 -0.35
C PHE A 5 16.05 49.97 0.46
N GLU A 6 15.09 50.34 1.32
CA GLU A 6 14.53 51.62 1.82
C GLU A 6 13.66 52.41 0.80
N VAL A 7 12.46 52.91 1.12
CA VAL A 7 11.69 52.94 2.41
C VAL A 7 10.19 53.30 2.20
N ALA A 8 9.36 53.13 3.25
CA ALA A 8 8.01 53.71 3.51
C ALA A 8 6.76 53.13 2.80
N GLY A 9 5.57 53.10 3.43
CA GLY A 9 5.23 53.36 4.84
C GLY A 9 3.79 53.89 5.10
N PHE A 10 3.36 53.86 6.38
CA PHE A 10 2.16 54.51 6.97
C PHE A 10 0.76 53.98 6.56
N ALA A 11 -0.29 53.97 7.41
CA ALA A 11 -0.38 54.10 8.88
C ALA A 11 -1.75 53.65 9.46
N ILE A 12 -1.77 53.48 10.79
CA ILE A 12 -2.87 53.14 11.71
C ILE A 12 -4.00 54.20 11.75
N THR A 13 -5.28 53.81 11.87
CA THR A 13 -6.20 54.32 12.93
C THR A 13 -7.55 53.59 13.04
N LEU A 14 -8.10 53.60 14.26
CA LEU A 14 -9.27 52.87 14.76
C LEU A 14 -10.40 53.87 15.10
N VAL A 15 -11.62 53.78 14.54
CA VAL A 15 -12.82 54.51 15.06
C VAL A 15 -14.15 53.75 14.83
N ILE A 16 -14.58 53.04 15.88
CA ILE A 16 -15.90 53.00 16.53
C ILE A 16 -17.13 53.74 15.86
N VAL A 17 -18.16 52.93 15.53
CA VAL A 17 -19.63 53.11 15.83
C VAL A 17 -20.62 53.89 14.90
N PHE A 18 -21.84 53.31 14.88
CA PHE A 18 -23.20 53.78 14.47
C PHE A 18 -23.69 53.70 12.99
N LEU A 19 -24.62 52.74 12.79
CA LEU A 19 -25.91 52.80 12.05
C LEU A 19 -26.01 53.63 10.74
N PHE A 20 -26.40 52.97 9.63
CA PHE A 20 -27.81 52.93 9.18
C PHE A 20 -28.05 51.95 8.02
N CYS A 21 -29.29 51.46 7.94
CA CYS A 21 -29.82 50.41 7.05
C CYS A 21 -29.57 50.61 5.53
N SER A 22 -29.32 49.52 4.78
CA SER A 22 -30.38 48.89 3.93
C SER A 22 -29.91 47.79 2.95
N ARG A 23 -30.51 46.60 3.09
CA ARG A 23 -30.98 45.68 2.02
C ARG A 23 -29.99 45.13 0.96
N PHE A 24 -29.71 43.84 1.07
CA PHE A 24 -29.97 42.86 -0.02
C PHE A 24 -30.48 41.54 0.59
N LYS A 25 -31.38 40.85 -0.12
CA LYS A 25 -32.09 39.62 0.34
C LYS A 25 -31.51 38.36 -0.33
N PRO A 26 -31.48 37.20 0.35
CA PRO A 26 -31.83 35.91 -0.25
C PRO A 26 -33.35 35.65 -0.13
N ALA A 27 -33.90 34.77 -0.97
CA ALA A 27 -35.34 34.48 -1.00
C ALA A 27 -35.62 32.98 -1.11
N PHE A 28 -36.34 32.44 -0.13
CA PHE A 28 -37.23 31.27 -0.26
C PHE A 28 -38.44 31.54 0.66
N PRO A 29 -39.70 31.48 0.15
CA PRO A 29 -40.86 31.96 0.90
C PRO A 29 -41.72 30.84 1.54
N ASP A 30 -42.50 31.27 2.53
CA ASP A 30 -43.82 30.76 2.96
C ASP A 30 -43.95 29.30 3.45
N LEU A 31 -43.80 29.12 4.77
CA LEU A 31 -44.79 28.40 5.58
C LEU A 31 -45.18 29.25 6.81
N ASP A 32 -46.49 29.31 7.07
CA ASP A 32 -47.15 30.32 7.92
C ASP A 32 -47.30 29.83 9.38
N PRO A 33 -46.77 30.55 10.40
CA PRO A 33 -46.89 30.16 11.81
C PRO A 33 -48.21 30.60 12.47
N SER A 34 -49.20 31.13 11.73
CA SER A 34 -50.41 31.75 12.31
C SER A 34 -51.69 30.89 12.31
N VAL A 35 -51.62 29.64 11.82
CA VAL A 35 -52.77 28.70 11.82
C VAL A 35 -52.66 27.70 12.98
N LEU A 36 -53.04 28.15 14.18
CA LEU A 36 -53.88 27.45 15.17
C LEU A 36 -53.83 28.18 16.53
N LYS A 37 -54.72 29.17 16.69
CA LYS A 37 -55.28 29.43 18.01
C LYS A 37 -56.22 28.28 18.34
N TYR A 38 -56.00 27.59 19.46
CA TYR A 38 -57.09 26.98 20.21
C TYR A 38 -56.97 27.40 21.67
N GLU A 39 -58.13 27.61 22.28
CA GLU A 39 -58.30 28.31 23.55
C GLU A 39 -58.14 27.36 24.74
N ASP A 40 -57.77 27.92 25.91
CA ASP A 40 -57.77 27.19 27.19
C ASP A 40 -59.16 26.67 27.53
N GLU A 41 -59.41 25.37 27.33
CA GLU A 41 -60.45 24.64 28.05
C GLU A 41 -60.10 23.15 28.13
N ALA A 42 -59.88 22.65 29.36
CA ALA A 42 -59.41 21.28 29.60
C ALA A 42 -60.57 20.26 29.55
N PRO A 43 -60.52 19.24 28.67
CA PRO A 43 -61.41 18.09 28.73
C PRO A 43 -60.81 16.99 29.63
N GLU A 44 -61.68 16.34 30.41
CA GLU A 44 -61.28 15.30 31.37
C GLU A 44 -60.65 14.07 30.70
N ALA A 45 -59.71 13.44 31.40
CA ALA A 45 -58.92 12.33 30.88
C ALA A 45 -59.74 11.08 30.52
N SER A 46 -59.53 10.57 29.32
CA SER A 46 -59.72 9.15 29.00
C SER A 46 -58.36 8.51 28.74
N PHE A 47 -57.89 7.65 29.66
CA PHE A 47 -56.76 6.76 29.42
C PHE A 47 -57.03 5.94 28.15
N VAL A 48 -56.21 6.14 27.13
CA VAL A 48 -56.03 5.23 25.99
C VAL A 48 -54.56 4.81 26.08
N ASP A 49 -54.29 3.51 26.00
CA ASP A 49 -52.92 3.01 26.10
C ASP A 49 -52.06 3.60 24.98
N ASP A 50 -51.12 4.48 25.34
CA ASP A 50 -50.05 4.98 24.46
C ASP A 50 -49.08 3.83 24.17
N VAL A 51 -49.47 2.94 23.27
CA VAL A 51 -48.58 1.95 22.67
C VAL A 51 -47.69 2.69 21.69
N GLU A 52 -46.53 3.14 22.19
CA GLU A 52 -45.45 3.66 21.36
C GLU A 52 -45.12 2.61 20.27
N PRO A 53 -45.06 2.98 18.99
CA PRO A 53 -44.78 2.02 17.93
C PRO A 53 -43.38 1.40 18.17
N PRO A 54 -43.22 0.07 18.07
CA PRO A 54 -41.96 -0.59 18.39
C PRO A 54 -40.84 -0.01 17.52
N ASN A 55 -39.69 0.25 18.14
CA ASN A 55 -38.55 0.83 17.46
C ASN A 55 -38.05 -0.18 16.40
N PRO A 56 -38.07 0.15 15.09
CA PRO A 56 -37.70 -0.79 14.03
C PRO A 56 -36.22 -1.21 14.06
N PHE A 57 -35.41 -0.61 14.93
CA PHE A 57 -34.00 -0.94 15.14
C PHE A 57 -33.73 -1.65 16.49
N GLU A 58 -34.75 -1.96 17.28
CA GLU A 58 -34.58 -2.56 18.62
C GLU A 58 -34.00 -3.99 18.56
N ASP A 59 -34.39 -4.75 17.52
CA ASP A 59 -33.91 -6.11 17.23
C ASP A 59 -32.86 -6.14 16.08
N ALA A 60 -32.43 -4.99 15.56
CA ALA A 60 -31.62 -4.93 14.34
C ALA A 60 -30.12 -5.03 14.67
N GLU A 61 -29.46 -6.12 14.26
CA GLU A 61 -28.01 -6.24 14.41
C GLU A 61 -27.26 -5.25 13.51
N VAL A 62 -26.09 -4.77 13.97
CA VAL A 62 -25.25 -3.82 13.21
C VAL A 62 -24.93 -4.37 11.81
N GLY A 63 -24.75 -5.69 11.69
CA GLY A 63 -24.57 -6.38 10.41
C GLY A 63 -25.74 -6.15 9.45
N ASP A 64 -26.98 -6.33 9.91
CA ASP A 64 -28.20 -6.22 9.11
C ASP A 64 -28.54 -4.78 8.70
N VAL A 65 -28.15 -3.79 9.51
CA VAL A 65 -28.42 -2.36 9.24
C VAL A 65 -27.40 -1.75 8.28
N PHE A 66 -26.12 -2.08 8.44
CA PHE A 66 -25.03 -1.37 7.76
C PHE A 66 -24.31 -2.18 6.68
N SER A 67 -24.38 -3.52 6.70
CA SER A 67 -23.78 -4.34 5.63
C SER A 67 -24.73 -4.41 4.45
N GLN A 68 -24.31 -3.91 3.29
CA GLN A 68 -24.98 -4.31 2.05
C GLN A 68 -24.78 -5.82 1.89
N GLN A 69 -25.87 -6.57 1.66
CA GLN A 69 -25.73 -7.92 1.12
C GLN A 69 -24.84 -7.82 -0.14
N PRO A 70 -23.83 -8.69 -0.31
CA PRO A 70 -23.03 -8.69 -1.52
C PRO A 70 -23.96 -8.82 -2.72
N PRO A 71 -23.73 -8.06 -3.81
CA PRO A 71 -24.66 -8.00 -4.94
C PRO A 71 -24.96 -9.42 -5.45
N GLU A 72 -26.25 -9.76 -5.58
CA GLU A 72 -26.73 -11.10 -5.97
C GLU A 72 -25.85 -11.70 -7.08
N GLU A 73 -25.42 -12.97 -6.92
CA GLU A 73 -24.38 -13.68 -7.70
C GLU A 73 -24.24 -13.30 -9.20
N THR A 74 -23.69 -12.11 -9.49
CA THR A 74 -23.63 -11.56 -10.86
C THR A 74 -22.42 -12.07 -11.64
N GLY A 75 -21.49 -12.75 -10.96
CA GLY A 75 -20.46 -13.58 -11.55
C GLY A 75 -19.61 -14.26 -10.48
N VAL A 76 -19.45 -15.58 -10.58
CA VAL A 76 -18.33 -16.27 -9.91
C VAL A 76 -17.07 -15.90 -10.68
N GLY A 77 -16.08 -15.29 -10.02
CA GLY A 77 -14.82 -14.87 -10.59
C GLY A 77 -14.06 -16.07 -11.16
N LYS A 78 -13.82 -16.05 -12.47
CA LYS A 78 -13.18 -17.16 -13.20
C LYS A 78 -11.71 -16.83 -13.38
N LEU A 79 -10.83 -17.84 -13.27
CA LEU A 79 -9.41 -17.66 -13.59
C LEU A 79 -9.17 -17.09 -15.00
N ALA A 80 -10.09 -17.29 -15.95
CA ALA A 80 -10.03 -16.70 -17.29
C ALA A 80 -10.21 -15.16 -17.30
N ASP A 81 -10.79 -14.56 -16.25
CA ASP A 81 -11.03 -13.12 -16.18
C ASP A 81 -9.71 -12.34 -16.00
N THR A 82 -8.62 -12.98 -15.54
CA THR A 82 -7.26 -12.40 -15.52
C THR A 82 -6.75 -12.02 -16.92
N MET A 83 -7.31 -12.62 -17.98
CA MET A 83 -6.95 -12.33 -19.38
C MET A 83 -7.71 -11.11 -19.96
N ASN A 84 -8.71 -10.57 -19.24
CA ASN A 84 -9.50 -9.43 -19.69
C ASN A 84 -8.69 -8.10 -19.66
N SER A 85 -9.32 -6.96 -19.94
CA SER A 85 -8.62 -5.67 -19.96
C SER A 85 -8.40 -5.01 -18.59
N THR A 86 -9.00 -5.52 -17.52
CA THR A 86 -8.77 -5.08 -16.14
C THR A 86 -7.94 -6.08 -15.33
N LEU A 87 -7.38 -7.11 -15.98
CA LEU A 87 -6.68 -8.24 -15.36
C LEU A 87 -7.52 -8.94 -14.27
N GLY A 88 -8.85 -8.91 -14.40
CA GLY A 88 -9.78 -9.49 -13.43
C GLY A 88 -10.17 -8.60 -12.25
N PHE A 89 -9.65 -7.38 -12.14
CA PHE A 89 -10.02 -6.41 -11.09
C PHE A 89 -11.23 -5.57 -11.49
N GLY A 90 -11.93 -4.99 -10.50
CA GLY A 90 -13.05 -4.08 -10.75
C GLY A 90 -12.63 -2.78 -11.45
N LYS A 91 -11.45 -2.24 -11.11
CA LYS A 91 -10.81 -1.11 -11.78
C LYS A 91 -9.29 -1.32 -11.93
N VAL A 92 -8.70 -0.57 -12.84
CA VAL A 92 -7.25 -0.35 -12.89
C VAL A 92 -7.01 1.16 -12.84
N PHE A 93 -6.12 1.60 -11.96
CA PHE A 93 -5.71 2.99 -11.80
C PHE A 93 -4.22 3.16 -12.06
N VAL A 94 -3.83 4.34 -12.54
CA VAL A 94 -2.43 4.78 -12.53
C VAL A 94 -2.34 6.13 -11.83
N ILE A 95 -1.45 6.25 -10.85
CA ILE A 95 -1.10 7.52 -10.21
C ILE A 95 -0.04 8.18 -11.06
N SER A 96 -0.32 9.39 -11.55
CA SER A 96 0.65 10.17 -12.32
C SER A 96 0.50 11.64 -12.02
N MET A 97 1.60 12.38 -11.87
CA MET A 97 1.53 13.84 -11.70
C MET A 97 0.96 14.51 -12.97
N PRO A 98 0.14 15.57 -12.86
CA PRO A 98 -0.50 16.23 -14.03
C PRO A 98 0.46 16.77 -15.09
N ASP A 99 1.66 17.17 -14.68
CA ASP A 99 2.73 17.74 -15.50
C ASP A 99 3.68 16.67 -16.10
N ARG A 100 3.62 15.42 -15.63
CA ARG A 100 4.41 14.28 -16.15
C ARG A 100 3.78 13.64 -17.38
N ALA A 101 3.50 14.47 -18.39
CA ALA A 101 2.99 14.05 -19.69
C ALA A 101 3.87 12.97 -20.34
N ASP A 102 5.19 13.02 -20.12
CA ASP A 102 6.15 12.03 -20.62
C ASP A 102 5.91 10.62 -20.06
N LYS A 103 5.59 10.51 -18.77
CA LYS A 103 5.23 9.23 -18.14
C LYS A 103 3.82 8.79 -18.53
N ARG A 104 2.86 9.74 -18.60
CA ARG A 104 1.47 9.45 -19.05
C ARG A 104 1.44 8.89 -20.47
N ASP A 105 2.25 9.43 -21.38
CA ASP A 105 2.38 8.92 -22.76
C ASP A 105 2.97 7.50 -22.78
N ALA A 106 4.04 7.27 -22.01
CA ALA A 106 4.70 5.96 -21.92
C ALA A 106 3.76 4.87 -21.36
N PHE A 107 3.11 5.15 -20.22
CA PHE A 107 2.14 4.24 -19.60
C PHE A 107 0.93 3.98 -20.51
N SER A 108 0.39 5.03 -21.14
CA SER A 108 -0.77 4.91 -22.04
C SER A 108 -0.48 4.00 -23.24
N LEU A 109 0.70 4.14 -23.85
CA LEU A 109 1.14 3.28 -24.95
C LEU A 109 1.35 1.85 -24.46
N GLN A 110 2.07 1.66 -23.35
CA GLN A 110 2.35 0.35 -22.77
C GLN A 110 1.08 -0.44 -22.42
N ALA A 111 0.15 0.20 -21.69
CA ALA A 111 -1.12 -0.40 -21.31
C ALA A 111 -1.97 -0.72 -22.55
N ARG A 112 -2.02 0.17 -23.55
CA ARG A 112 -2.73 -0.08 -24.80
C ARG A 112 -2.15 -1.27 -25.58
N LEU A 113 -0.83 -1.43 -25.63
CA LEU A 113 -0.17 -2.55 -26.29
C LEU A 113 -0.40 -3.87 -25.53
N SER A 114 -0.48 -3.81 -24.20
CA SER A 114 -0.79 -4.95 -23.32
C SER A 114 -2.28 -5.31 -23.26
N ASN A 115 -3.15 -4.55 -23.95
CA ASN A 115 -4.60 -4.62 -23.83
C ASN A 115 -5.08 -4.53 -22.36
N ILE A 116 -4.62 -3.49 -21.66
CA ILE A 116 -5.01 -3.09 -20.31
C ILE A 116 -5.74 -1.74 -20.40
N THR A 117 -6.94 -1.68 -19.84
CA THR A 117 -7.74 -0.46 -19.67
C THR A 117 -7.53 0.09 -18.27
N PHE A 118 -7.24 1.38 -18.15
CA PHE A 118 -6.92 2.04 -16.90
C PHE A 118 -7.59 3.42 -16.79
N GLN A 119 -7.59 3.99 -15.59
CA GLN A 119 -7.95 5.38 -15.33
C GLN A 119 -6.77 6.12 -14.69
N VAL A 120 -6.45 7.32 -15.18
CA VAL A 120 -5.45 8.18 -14.52
C VAL A 120 -6.07 8.82 -13.28
N ARG A 121 -5.31 8.86 -12.19
CA ARG A 121 -5.57 9.73 -11.03
C ARG A 121 -4.35 10.62 -10.83
N ASP A 122 -4.63 11.89 -10.55
CA ASP A 122 -3.58 12.89 -10.42
C ASP A 122 -2.79 12.64 -9.13
N GLY A 123 -1.47 12.52 -9.26
CA GLY A 123 -0.55 12.61 -8.14
C GLY A 123 -0.65 13.98 -7.47
N VAL A 124 -0.39 14.03 -6.16
CA VAL A 124 -0.56 15.25 -5.36
C VAL A 124 0.82 15.84 -5.04
N PRO A 125 1.10 17.12 -5.37
CA PRO A 125 2.29 17.79 -4.88
C PRO A 125 2.29 17.81 -3.34
N GLY A 126 3.37 17.37 -2.70
CA GLY A 126 3.42 17.30 -1.23
C GLY A 126 3.20 18.64 -0.52
N ALA A 127 3.50 19.75 -1.20
CA ALA A 127 3.26 21.12 -0.72
C ALA A 127 1.79 21.55 -0.77
N ASP A 128 0.95 20.88 -1.57
CA ASP A 128 -0.48 21.17 -1.70
C ASP A 128 -1.33 20.41 -0.66
N VAL A 129 -0.73 19.45 0.07
CA VAL A 129 -1.38 18.74 1.17
C VAL A 129 -1.41 19.64 2.42
N PRO A 130 -2.58 20.07 2.91
CA PRO A 130 -2.64 20.96 4.07
C PRO A 130 -2.15 20.23 5.32
N ALA A 131 -1.25 20.85 6.10
CA ALA A 131 -0.73 20.25 7.35
C ALA A 131 -1.83 19.85 8.36
N LYS A 132 -3.00 20.50 8.31
CA LYS A 132 -4.18 20.14 9.14
C LYS A 132 -4.91 18.86 8.70
N ALA A 133 -4.60 18.33 7.54
CA ALA A 133 -5.19 17.11 6.98
C ALA A 133 -4.26 15.90 7.09
N LEU A 134 -3.06 16.09 7.63
CA LEU A 134 -2.12 15.00 7.92
C LEU A 134 -2.44 14.43 9.31
N PRO A 135 -2.45 13.10 9.50
CA PRO A 135 -2.65 12.50 10.82
C PRO A 135 -1.49 12.80 11.78
N LEU A 136 -0.25 12.72 11.28
CA LEU A 136 0.99 13.30 11.84
C LEU A 136 1.92 13.69 10.66
N ASP A 137 3.24 13.82 10.84
CA ASP A 137 4.17 14.23 9.77
C ASP A 137 4.42 13.07 8.77
N ALA A 138 3.47 12.84 7.87
CA ALA A 138 3.50 11.73 6.93
C ALA A 138 4.66 11.86 5.93
N GLY A 139 5.62 10.92 6.01
CA GLY A 139 6.72 10.82 5.06
C GLY A 139 6.22 10.81 3.61
N ALA A 140 6.78 11.66 2.76
CA ALA A 140 6.36 11.84 1.37
C ALA A 140 4.84 12.13 1.19
N THR A 141 4.30 13.07 1.97
CA THR A 141 2.88 13.52 2.02
C THR A 141 2.10 13.45 0.69
N GLY A 142 2.70 13.88 -0.43
CA GLY A 142 2.07 13.88 -1.74
C GLY A 142 1.80 12.48 -2.30
N CYS A 143 2.74 11.55 -2.09
CA CYS A 143 2.58 10.13 -2.42
C CYS A 143 1.46 9.52 -1.58
N TRP A 144 1.55 9.62 -0.25
CA TRP A 144 0.51 9.19 0.68
C TRP A 144 -0.88 9.68 0.26
N ARG A 145 -1.02 11.00 0.00
CA ARG A 145 -2.32 11.57 -0.37
C ARG A 145 -2.84 11.02 -1.69
N ALA A 146 -1.99 10.76 -2.68
CA ALA A 146 -2.39 10.19 -3.97
C ALA A 146 -2.90 8.76 -3.84
N HIS A 147 -2.22 7.89 -3.08
CA HIS A 147 -2.67 6.52 -2.82
C HIS A 147 -3.97 6.47 -2.00
N LEU A 148 -4.05 7.25 -0.91
CA LEU A 148 -5.27 7.34 -0.10
C LEU A 148 -6.45 7.99 -0.85
N ASN A 149 -6.22 8.80 -1.89
CA ASN A 149 -7.29 9.32 -2.75
C ASN A 149 -7.97 8.22 -3.57
N ILE A 150 -7.22 7.22 -4.06
CA ILE A 150 -7.79 6.06 -4.76
C ILE A 150 -8.62 5.22 -3.77
N MET A 151 -8.09 4.94 -2.59
CA MET A 151 -8.81 4.15 -1.58
C MET A 151 -10.10 4.86 -1.13
N GLN A 152 -10.05 6.19 -0.92
CA GLN A 152 -11.22 7.02 -0.68
C GLN A 152 -12.23 7.04 -1.83
N GLU A 153 -11.79 6.91 -3.09
CA GLU A 153 -12.69 6.72 -4.23
C GLU A 153 -13.33 5.33 -4.19
N MET A 154 -12.57 4.28 -3.89
CA MET A 154 -13.10 2.92 -3.77
C MET A 154 -14.19 2.80 -2.72
N VAL A 155 -13.97 3.36 -1.52
CA VAL A 155 -14.95 3.42 -0.44
C VAL A 155 -16.21 4.19 -0.88
N ARG A 156 -16.05 5.36 -1.50
CA ARG A 156 -17.17 6.21 -1.92
C ARG A 156 -18.00 5.62 -3.06
N GLU A 157 -17.37 4.87 -3.95
CA GLU A 157 -17.99 4.32 -5.18
C GLU A 157 -18.24 2.81 -5.10
N ASN A 158 -18.03 2.18 -3.93
CA ASN A 158 -18.21 0.74 -3.68
C ASN A 158 -17.41 -0.16 -4.66
N ILE A 159 -16.18 0.25 -5.00
CA ILE A 159 -15.32 -0.46 -5.95
C ILE A 159 -14.70 -1.68 -5.26
N GLN A 160 -15.22 -2.86 -5.55
CA GLN A 160 -14.87 -4.13 -4.90
C GLN A 160 -13.37 -4.49 -4.92
N SER A 161 -12.67 -4.15 -6.01
CA SER A 161 -11.23 -4.31 -6.12
C SER A 161 -10.63 -3.37 -7.16
N ALA A 162 -9.40 -2.94 -6.93
CA ALA A 162 -8.64 -2.15 -7.89
C ALA A 162 -7.17 -2.57 -7.93
N LEU A 163 -6.60 -2.61 -9.14
CA LEU A 163 -5.16 -2.68 -9.36
C LEU A 163 -4.62 -1.25 -9.56
N VAL A 164 -3.65 -0.85 -8.75
CA VAL A 164 -3.04 0.48 -8.75
C VAL A 164 -1.61 0.36 -9.24
N PHE A 165 -1.22 1.23 -10.17
CA PHE A 165 0.14 1.38 -10.68
C PHE A 165 0.70 2.77 -10.38
N GLU A 166 2.02 2.86 -10.17
CA GLU A 166 2.78 4.11 -10.36
C GLU A 166 3.02 4.35 -11.86
N ASP A 167 3.26 5.60 -12.27
CA ASP A 167 3.43 5.96 -13.68
C ASP A 167 4.79 5.58 -14.29
N ASP A 168 5.77 5.19 -13.48
CA ASP A 168 7.01 4.56 -13.92
C ASP A 168 7.00 3.02 -13.86
N ALA A 169 5.88 2.40 -13.46
CA ALA A 169 5.71 0.95 -13.45
C ALA A 169 5.86 0.30 -14.83
N ASP A 170 6.44 -0.90 -14.85
CA ASP A 170 6.63 -1.71 -16.06
C ASP A 170 6.38 -3.19 -15.76
N TRP A 171 6.15 -4.02 -16.78
CA TRP A 171 5.84 -5.43 -16.64
C TRP A 171 6.35 -6.24 -17.83
N ASP A 172 6.54 -7.55 -17.67
CA ASP A 172 6.90 -8.42 -18.78
C ASP A 172 5.80 -8.49 -19.84
N VAL A 173 6.17 -8.66 -21.11
CA VAL A 173 5.19 -8.78 -22.22
C VAL A 173 4.15 -9.89 -21.99
N ALA A 174 4.48 -10.89 -21.18
CA ALA A 174 3.62 -12.02 -20.80
C ALA A 174 2.73 -11.76 -19.56
N ILE A 175 2.56 -10.50 -19.11
CA ILE A 175 1.83 -10.14 -17.87
C ILE A 175 0.54 -10.92 -17.64
N LYS A 176 -0.29 -11.16 -18.66
CA LYS A 176 -1.56 -11.89 -18.48
C LYS A 176 -1.38 -13.36 -18.08
N TYR A 177 -0.28 -13.99 -18.46
CA TYR A 177 0.10 -15.33 -17.99
C TYR A 177 0.57 -15.28 -16.52
N GLN A 178 1.37 -14.30 -16.14
CA GLN A 178 1.78 -14.07 -14.74
C GLN A 178 0.55 -13.82 -13.85
N MET A 179 -0.41 -12.99 -14.28
CA MET A 179 -1.66 -12.74 -13.54
C MET A 179 -2.55 -13.98 -13.43
N LEU A 180 -2.56 -14.89 -14.42
CA LEU A 180 -3.25 -16.17 -14.33
C LEU A 180 -2.63 -17.09 -13.27
N GLN A 181 -1.29 -17.13 -13.16
CA GLN A 181 -0.65 -17.86 -12.07
C GLN A 181 -0.91 -17.18 -10.72
N ALA A 182 -0.87 -15.84 -10.66
CA ALA A 182 -1.21 -15.10 -9.44
C ALA A 182 -2.62 -15.39 -8.93
N ALA A 183 -3.63 -15.49 -9.80
CA ALA A 183 -5.01 -15.82 -9.40
C ALA A 183 -5.18 -17.26 -8.89
N ARG A 184 -4.32 -18.20 -9.32
CA ARG A 184 -4.23 -19.54 -8.71
C ARG A 184 -3.52 -19.47 -7.37
N ALA A 185 -2.43 -18.70 -7.32
CA ALA A 185 -1.58 -18.53 -6.16
C ALA A 185 -2.33 -17.95 -4.97
N THR A 186 -3.04 -16.83 -5.17
CA THR A 186 -3.77 -16.12 -4.11
C THR A 186 -4.80 -17.05 -3.45
N ARG A 187 -5.60 -17.77 -4.26
CA ARG A 187 -6.57 -18.78 -3.78
C ARG A 187 -5.90 -19.89 -2.96
N PHE A 188 -4.75 -20.38 -3.40
CA PHE A 188 -4.01 -21.42 -2.67
C PHE A 188 -3.45 -20.90 -1.33
N VAL A 189 -2.77 -19.74 -1.32
CA VAL A 189 -2.12 -19.23 -0.11
C VAL A 189 -3.12 -18.71 0.93
N THR A 190 -4.30 -18.25 0.53
CA THR A 190 -5.39 -17.95 1.47
C THR A 190 -6.09 -19.21 1.99
N GLY A 191 -5.98 -20.34 1.28
CA GLY A 191 -6.64 -21.59 1.65
C GLY A 191 -8.09 -21.71 1.18
N GLN A 192 -8.47 -20.98 0.13
CA GLN A 192 -9.80 -21.08 -0.45
C GLN A 192 -10.05 -22.52 -0.95
N PRO A 193 -11.16 -23.18 -0.56
CA PRO A 193 -11.54 -24.49 -1.09
C PRO A 193 -11.73 -24.46 -2.61
N GLU A 194 -11.34 -25.53 -3.32
CA GLU A 194 -11.40 -25.59 -4.79
C GLU A 194 -12.82 -25.41 -5.36
N ASP A 195 -13.84 -25.80 -4.60
CA ASP A 195 -15.26 -25.69 -4.94
C ASP A 195 -15.93 -24.40 -4.43
N ALA A 196 -15.22 -23.59 -3.64
CA ALA A 196 -15.75 -22.33 -3.12
C ALA A 196 -15.98 -21.33 -4.26
N LYS A 197 -17.25 -20.93 -4.43
CA LYS A 197 -17.60 -19.76 -5.26
C LYS A 197 -16.92 -18.53 -4.66
N SER A 198 -16.09 -17.87 -5.45
CA SER A 198 -15.52 -16.57 -5.12
C SER A 198 -16.02 -15.52 -6.12
N ILE A 199 -16.18 -14.28 -5.66
CA ILE A 199 -16.54 -13.13 -6.49
C ILE A 199 -15.35 -12.73 -7.36
N SER A 200 -14.14 -12.74 -6.79
CA SER A 200 -12.91 -12.35 -7.45
C SER A 200 -12.19 -13.53 -8.15
N PRO A 201 -11.56 -13.33 -9.32
CA PRO A 201 -10.65 -14.34 -9.89
C PRO A 201 -9.49 -14.67 -8.95
N TYR A 202 -9.08 -13.75 -8.07
CA TYR A 202 -8.00 -13.92 -7.10
C TYR A 202 -8.44 -14.55 -5.76
N GLY A 203 -9.71 -14.95 -5.61
CA GLY A 203 -10.26 -15.26 -4.30
C GLY A 203 -10.68 -14.00 -3.55
N ASP A 204 -11.38 -14.13 -2.42
CA ASP A 204 -11.94 -12.97 -1.67
C ASP A 204 -11.25 -12.74 -0.31
N ASP A 205 -10.39 -13.67 0.13
CA ASP A 205 -9.72 -13.66 1.45
C ASP A 205 -8.39 -12.88 1.46
N TRP A 206 -8.30 -11.75 0.74
CA TRP A 206 -7.13 -10.89 0.71
C TRP A 206 -7.52 -9.41 0.83
N ASP A 207 -6.62 -8.61 1.42
CA ASP A 207 -6.78 -7.16 1.52
C ASP A 207 -5.88 -6.43 0.52
N ILE A 208 -4.62 -6.87 0.39
CA ILE A 208 -3.67 -6.34 -0.60
C ILE A 208 -2.86 -7.46 -1.25
N ILE A 209 -2.63 -7.36 -2.57
CA ILE A 209 -1.71 -8.22 -3.33
C ILE A 209 -0.63 -7.33 -3.96
N TRP A 210 0.61 -7.53 -3.57
CA TRP A 210 1.71 -6.63 -3.89
C TRP A 210 2.44 -7.05 -5.16
N PHE A 211 1.92 -6.69 -6.33
CA PHE A 211 2.46 -7.14 -7.62
C PHE A 211 3.81 -6.54 -7.99
N GLY A 212 4.12 -5.32 -7.52
CA GLY A 212 5.35 -4.58 -7.79
C GLY A 212 5.89 -3.94 -6.53
N HIS A 213 6.97 -4.52 -6.00
CA HIS A 213 7.64 -4.13 -4.75
C HIS A 213 9.16 -4.03 -4.93
N CYS A 214 9.84 -3.54 -3.90
CA CYS A 214 11.29 -3.58 -3.73
C CYS A 214 11.72 -4.37 -2.49
N ALA A 215 10.76 -4.84 -1.69
CA ALA A 215 10.95 -5.67 -0.53
C ALA A 215 9.69 -6.53 -0.34
N ALA A 216 9.85 -7.82 -0.06
CA ALA A 216 8.78 -8.71 0.37
C ALA A 216 9.36 -9.80 1.28
N ASN A 217 8.70 -10.08 2.40
CA ASN A 217 9.08 -11.18 3.31
C ASN A 217 7.91 -12.11 3.57
N THR A 218 8.17 -13.40 3.72
CA THR A 218 7.15 -14.40 4.07
C THR A 218 6.59 -14.16 5.46
N ASP A 219 5.29 -14.38 5.63
CA ASP A 219 4.65 -14.51 6.93
C ASP A 219 5.10 -15.84 7.59
N PRO A 220 5.75 -15.80 8.77
CA PRO A 220 6.24 -17.00 9.46
C PRO A 220 5.12 -17.88 10.04
N GLU A 221 3.87 -17.40 10.14
CA GLU A 221 2.74 -18.21 10.61
C GLU A 221 2.14 -19.10 9.50
N HIS A 222 2.49 -18.82 8.24
CA HIS A 222 1.86 -19.37 7.06
C HIS A 222 2.84 -20.13 6.16
N ASP A 223 2.73 -21.46 6.14
CA ASP A 223 3.66 -22.35 5.42
C ASP A 223 3.34 -22.55 3.94
N ARG A 224 2.16 -22.14 3.47
CA ARG A 224 1.75 -22.33 2.06
C ARG A 224 2.57 -21.46 1.11
N ARG A 225 3.08 -22.07 0.03
CA ARG A 225 3.76 -21.42 -1.09
C ARG A 225 3.11 -21.90 -2.38
N PHE A 226 2.75 -20.97 -3.27
CA PHE A 226 2.42 -21.34 -4.65
C PHE A 226 3.64 -21.05 -5.51
N VAL A 227 4.17 -22.07 -6.18
CA VAL A 227 5.50 -22.05 -6.78
C VAL A 227 5.37 -22.25 -8.28
N VAL A 228 5.67 -21.21 -9.04
CA VAL A 228 5.76 -21.24 -10.50
C VAL A 228 7.17 -21.63 -10.88
N THR A 229 7.31 -22.75 -11.57
CA THR A 229 8.58 -23.26 -12.11
C THR A 229 8.63 -23.04 -13.63
N ASP A 230 9.83 -23.08 -14.19
CA ASP A 230 10.11 -22.80 -15.61
C ASP A 230 9.47 -21.46 -16.07
N ASP A 231 9.59 -20.42 -15.23
CA ASP A 231 9.14 -19.05 -15.50
C ASP A 231 10.29 -18.19 -16.07
N PRO A 232 10.34 -17.96 -17.40
CA PRO A 232 11.41 -17.19 -18.02
C PRO A 232 11.33 -15.69 -17.71
N THR A 233 10.29 -15.23 -17.01
CA THR A 233 10.20 -13.83 -16.55
C THR A 233 11.00 -13.57 -15.26
N VAL A 234 11.58 -14.60 -14.65
CA VAL A 234 12.36 -14.49 -13.42
C VAL A 234 13.80 -14.08 -13.72
N LEU A 235 14.23 -12.97 -13.11
CA LEU A 235 15.64 -12.57 -13.09
C LEU A 235 16.47 -13.51 -12.20
N PRO A 236 17.72 -13.81 -12.59
CA PRO A 236 18.62 -14.60 -11.75
C PRO A 236 19.03 -13.81 -10.49
N PRO A 237 19.46 -14.48 -9.40
CA PRO A 237 19.73 -13.84 -8.11
C PRO A 237 20.70 -12.65 -8.16
N TRP A 238 21.71 -12.69 -9.04
CA TRP A 238 22.70 -11.62 -9.21
C TRP A 238 22.18 -10.37 -9.95
N SER A 239 20.97 -10.42 -10.51
CA SER A 239 20.32 -9.29 -11.20
C SER A 239 19.06 -8.77 -10.49
N ARG A 240 18.71 -9.34 -9.33
CA ARG A 240 17.62 -8.87 -8.48
C ARG A 240 18.06 -7.66 -7.67
N SER A 241 17.14 -6.74 -7.39
CA SER A 241 17.42 -5.48 -6.67
C SER A 241 16.54 -5.27 -5.44
N GLU A 242 15.77 -6.28 -5.08
CA GLU A 242 14.95 -6.32 -3.87
C GLU A 242 15.83 -6.42 -2.61
N PHE A 243 15.63 -5.51 -1.65
CA PHE A 243 16.49 -5.38 -0.46
C PHE A 243 16.04 -6.23 0.73
N ILE A 244 14.77 -6.65 0.76
CA ILE A 244 14.27 -7.74 1.60
C ILE A 244 13.67 -8.78 0.66
N LYS A 245 14.05 -10.04 0.88
CA LYS A 245 13.62 -11.20 0.10
C LYS A 245 13.34 -12.37 1.05
N PRO A 246 12.40 -13.26 0.71
CA PRO A 246 12.26 -14.54 1.39
C PRO A 246 13.51 -15.41 1.20
N ASP A 247 13.69 -16.41 2.05
CA ASP A 247 14.66 -17.46 1.78
C ASP A 247 14.19 -18.29 0.58
N MET A 248 15.04 -18.35 -0.45
CA MET A 248 14.81 -19.09 -1.69
C MET A 248 15.60 -20.40 -1.78
N SER A 249 16.37 -20.76 -0.75
CA SER A 249 17.25 -21.95 -0.73
C SER A 249 16.54 -23.27 -1.06
N ALA A 250 15.23 -23.36 -0.82
CA ALA A 250 14.42 -24.53 -1.13
C ALA A 250 14.08 -24.69 -2.64
N TRP A 251 14.35 -23.66 -3.46
CA TRP A 251 14.11 -23.64 -4.92
C TRP A 251 15.33 -23.21 -5.74
N GLU A 252 16.30 -22.52 -5.13
CA GLU A 252 17.52 -22.05 -5.77
C GLU A 252 18.71 -22.87 -5.26
N GLU A 253 18.93 -24.03 -5.88
CA GLU A 253 20.14 -24.83 -5.66
C GLU A 253 21.36 -24.11 -6.27
N ASP A 254 22.52 -24.20 -5.61
CA ASP A 254 23.81 -23.69 -6.11
C ASP A 254 24.17 -24.35 -7.45
N SER A 255 23.86 -23.66 -8.55
CA SER A 255 24.04 -24.13 -9.92
C SER A 255 24.39 -22.98 -10.84
N ASP A 256 25.33 -23.21 -11.75
CA ASP A 256 25.69 -22.25 -12.81
C ASP A 256 24.64 -22.22 -13.96
N ASP A 257 23.61 -23.08 -13.93
CA ASP A 257 22.55 -23.10 -14.95
C ASP A 257 21.49 -22.04 -14.66
N TYR A 258 21.35 -21.07 -15.58
CA TYR A 258 20.32 -20.03 -15.49
C TYR A 258 18.90 -20.60 -15.34
N LEU A 259 18.62 -21.78 -15.91
CA LEU A 259 17.32 -22.42 -15.83
C LEU A 259 16.92 -22.77 -14.38
N ASN A 260 17.90 -23.03 -13.50
CA ASN A 260 17.61 -23.31 -12.09
C ASN A 260 17.08 -22.08 -11.31
N PHE A 261 17.24 -20.87 -11.86
CA PHE A 261 16.74 -19.64 -11.24
C PHE A 261 15.35 -19.22 -11.75
N GLN A 262 14.71 -20.01 -12.61
CA GLN A 262 13.39 -19.70 -13.20
C GLN A 262 12.22 -20.08 -12.27
N THR A 263 12.35 -19.79 -10.97
CA THR A 263 11.31 -20.05 -9.97
C THR A 263 10.77 -18.74 -9.38
N ARG A 264 9.45 -18.60 -9.39
CA ARG A 264 8.70 -17.53 -8.71
C ARG A 264 7.77 -18.12 -7.68
N ILE A 265 7.90 -17.71 -6.43
CA ILE A 265 6.98 -18.10 -5.37
C ILE A 265 5.92 -17.02 -5.12
N TYR A 266 4.79 -17.41 -4.55
CA TYR A 266 3.78 -16.52 -3.98
C TYR A 266 3.44 -16.99 -2.57
N PHE A 267 3.25 -16.05 -1.65
CA PHE A 267 3.07 -16.30 -0.23
C PHE A 267 2.21 -15.22 0.43
N LYS A 268 1.61 -15.55 1.58
CA LYS A 268 1.20 -14.51 2.53
C LYS A 268 2.45 -13.83 3.09
N SER A 269 2.45 -12.51 3.12
CA SER A 269 3.65 -11.71 3.39
C SER A 269 3.53 -10.94 4.70
N SER A 270 4.56 -11.02 5.55
CA SER A 270 4.67 -10.22 6.78
C SER A 270 5.08 -8.78 6.51
N TRP A 271 5.82 -8.49 5.45
CA TRP A 271 6.25 -7.11 5.14
C TRP A 271 6.42 -6.92 3.64
N ASN A 272 6.07 -5.73 3.14
CA ASN A 272 6.33 -5.27 1.77
C ASN A 272 6.69 -3.77 1.75
N SER A 273 7.34 -3.29 0.68
CA SER A 273 7.61 -1.86 0.45
C SER A 273 7.84 -1.56 -1.05
N CYS A 274 7.76 -0.28 -1.43
CA CYS A 274 7.53 0.29 -2.77
C CYS A 274 6.17 -0.07 -3.38
N THR A 275 5.51 0.87 -4.04
CA THR A 275 4.11 0.74 -4.52
C THR A 275 3.96 0.68 -6.05
N ALA A 276 5.02 0.27 -6.77
CA ALA A 276 5.08 0.21 -8.23
C ALA A 276 3.84 -0.46 -8.85
N ALA A 277 3.38 -1.56 -8.24
CA ALA A 277 1.97 -1.96 -8.35
C ALA A 277 1.47 -2.74 -7.13
N TYR A 278 0.20 -2.56 -6.81
CA TYR A 278 -0.53 -3.42 -5.87
C TYR A 278 -2.00 -3.48 -6.26
N ALA A 279 -2.65 -4.62 -6.01
CA ALA A 279 -4.10 -4.68 -5.99
C ALA A 279 -4.59 -4.56 -4.55
N ILE A 280 -5.69 -3.84 -4.34
CA ILE A 280 -6.35 -3.71 -3.04
C ILE A 280 -7.84 -4.06 -3.19
N SER A 281 -8.39 -4.77 -2.21
CA SER A 281 -9.84 -5.04 -2.12
C SER A 281 -10.55 -3.85 -1.48
N LEU A 282 -11.88 -3.77 -1.58
CA LEU A 282 -12.65 -2.72 -0.89
C LEU A 282 -12.40 -2.75 0.62
N ARG A 283 -12.48 -3.96 1.22
CA ARG A 283 -12.19 -4.21 2.63
C ARG A 283 -10.76 -3.78 3.00
N GLY A 284 -9.79 -4.06 2.14
CA GLY A 284 -8.42 -3.57 2.31
C GLY A 284 -8.32 -2.04 2.27
N ALA A 285 -8.99 -1.40 1.32
CA ALA A 285 -9.01 0.05 1.18
C ALA A 285 -9.66 0.74 2.38
N GLU A 286 -10.72 0.17 2.97
CA GLU A 286 -11.34 0.65 4.22
C GLU A 286 -10.37 0.57 5.39
N LYS A 287 -9.70 -0.58 5.59
CA LYS A 287 -8.69 -0.77 6.63
C LYS A 287 -7.52 0.21 6.49
N VAL A 288 -6.96 0.41 5.29
CA VAL A 288 -5.85 1.36 5.07
C VAL A 288 -6.31 2.81 5.23
N VAL A 289 -7.51 3.17 4.78
CA VAL A 289 -8.08 4.51 5.01
C VAL A 289 -8.17 4.82 6.50
N PHE A 290 -8.65 3.88 7.31
CA PHE A 290 -8.68 4.04 8.76
C PHE A 290 -7.25 4.19 9.32
N THR A 291 -6.35 3.23 9.03
CA THR A 291 -5.01 3.17 9.63
C THR A 291 -4.09 4.31 9.20
N GLU A 292 -4.18 4.80 7.97
CA GLU A 292 -3.28 5.85 7.45
C GLU A 292 -3.91 7.24 7.40
N SER A 293 -5.14 7.44 7.87
CA SER A 293 -5.74 8.79 7.94
C SER A 293 -6.53 9.13 9.20
N MET A 294 -6.91 8.13 10.02
CA MET A 294 -7.73 8.35 11.23
C MET A 294 -7.00 8.04 12.55
N VAL A 295 -5.90 7.27 12.52
CA VAL A 295 -5.01 7.07 13.67
C VAL A 295 -3.66 7.78 13.46
N PRO A 296 -2.91 8.10 14.54
CA PRO A 296 -1.65 8.83 14.42
C PRO A 296 -0.60 8.02 13.65
N TYR A 297 -0.15 8.56 12.50
CA TYR A 297 0.66 7.83 11.52
C TYR A 297 1.73 8.73 10.90
N ASN A 298 3.00 8.28 10.90
CA ASN A 298 4.19 9.08 10.52
C ASN A 298 4.94 8.57 9.27
N ASP A 299 4.71 7.32 8.83
CA ASP A 299 5.56 6.69 7.83
C ASP A 299 5.10 6.98 6.38
N PRO A 300 5.96 6.73 5.35
CA PRO A 300 5.52 6.68 3.96
C PRO A 300 4.49 5.56 3.73
N VAL A 301 3.50 5.79 2.87
CA VAL A 301 2.34 4.89 2.63
C VAL A 301 2.69 3.42 2.37
N ASP A 302 3.82 3.13 1.73
CA ASP A 302 4.25 1.75 1.50
C ASP A 302 4.71 1.06 2.79
N ASN A 303 5.38 1.78 3.70
CA ASN A 303 5.76 1.28 5.02
C ASN A 303 4.55 1.13 5.95
N GLY A 304 3.51 1.94 5.81
CA GLY A 304 2.27 1.85 6.61
C GLY A 304 1.48 0.60 6.29
N MET A 305 1.13 0.42 5.02
CA MET A 305 0.57 -0.82 4.51
C MET A 305 1.48 -2.03 4.83
N GLY A 306 2.81 -1.89 4.76
CA GLY A 306 3.77 -2.90 5.19
C GLY A 306 3.68 -3.25 6.68
N ALA A 307 3.52 -2.25 7.55
CA ALA A 307 3.35 -2.44 9.00
C ALA A 307 2.02 -3.11 9.34
N MET A 308 0.94 -2.81 8.59
CA MET A 308 -0.33 -3.51 8.72
C MET A 308 -0.20 -5.01 8.41
N CYS A 309 0.60 -5.38 7.39
CA CYS A 309 0.92 -6.78 7.11
C CYS A 309 1.65 -7.45 8.29
N ASN A 310 2.61 -6.76 8.91
CA ASN A 310 3.51 -7.35 9.92
C ASN A 310 2.85 -7.55 11.28
N GLN A 311 1.87 -6.70 11.60
CA GLN A 311 1.13 -6.72 12.86
C GLN A 311 -0.21 -7.44 12.73
N HIS A 312 -0.54 -7.96 11.54
CA HIS A 312 -1.87 -8.41 11.12
C HIS A 312 -2.97 -7.43 11.56
N PHE A 313 -2.70 -6.12 11.51
CA PHE A 313 -3.54 -5.10 12.13
C PHE A 313 -4.90 -5.05 11.45
N LEU A 314 -5.99 -5.22 12.21
CA LEU A 314 -7.35 -5.43 11.68
C LEU A 314 -7.46 -6.66 10.75
N ASP A 315 -6.74 -7.74 11.04
CA ASP A 315 -6.68 -8.97 10.22
C ASP A 315 -6.25 -8.69 8.76
N PHE A 316 -5.35 -7.72 8.55
CA PHE A 316 -4.97 -7.25 7.21
C PHE A 316 -4.14 -8.32 6.47
N THR A 317 -4.76 -8.96 5.48
CA THR A 317 -4.14 -10.08 4.75
C THR A 317 -3.39 -9.60 3.51
N CYS A 318 -2.06 -9.67 3.58
CA CYS A 318 -1.16 -9.31 2.49
C CYS A 318 -0.62 -10.55 1.76
N ILE A 319 -0.53 -10.46 0.43
CA ILE A 319 0.06 -11.49 -0.44
C ILE A 319 1.10 -10.85 -1.35
N ALA A 320 2.25 -11.50 -1.56
CA ALA A 320 3.27 -11.05 -2.50
C ALA A 320 3.83 -12.21 -3.34
N PRO A 321 4.24 -11.95 -4.58
CA PRO A 321 5.19 -12.79 -5.31
C PRO A 321 6.63 -12.55 -4.82
N PHE A 322 7.54 -13.49 -5.10
CA PHE A 322 8.97 -13.21 -5.18
C PHE A 322 9.63 -14.08 -6.26
N PRO A 323 10.45 -13.51 -7.16
CA PRO A 323 10.67 -12.06 -7.36
C PRO A 323 9.41 -11.31 -7.79
N THR A 324 9.49 -9.99 -7.91
CA THR A 324 8.31 -9.15 -8.20
C THR A 324 7.78 -9.32 -9.63
N VAL A 325 6.48 -9.09 -9.87
CA VAL A 325 5.82 -9.24 -11.19
C VAL A 325 5.80 -7.92 -11.97
N VAL A 326 5.80 -6.78 -11.27
CA VAL A 326 5.80 -5.44 -11.84
C VAL A 326 7.05 -4.71 -11.37
N GLY A 327 7.90 -4.35 -12.32
CA GLY A 327 9.14 -3.62 -12.09
C GLY A 327 8.96 -2.12 -12.22
N ILE A 328 10.10 -1.43 -12.29
CA ILE A 328 10.16 0.02 -12.44
C ILE A 328 11.02 0.36 -13.65
N SER A 329 10.55 1.25 -14.51
CA SER A 329 11.27 1.69 -15.69
C SER A 329 11.84 3.09 -15.53
N LYS A 330 13.14 3.23 -15.82
CA LYS A 330 13.86 4.49 -15.77
C LYS A 330 14.07 5.02 -17.20
N PRO A 331 13.52 6.20 -17.55
CA PRO A 331 13.58 6.72 -18.90
C PRO A 331 14.98 7.29 -19.23
N ALA A 332 15.29 7.38 -20.53
CA ALA A 332 16.47 8.09 -21.00
C ALA A 332 16.39 9.61 -20.72
N GLY A 333 17.55 10.23 -20.52
CA GLY A 333 17.72 11.63 -20.18
C GLY A 333 18.27 11.84 -18.75
N PRO A 334 18.10 13.04 -18.17
CA PRO A 334 18.52 13.34 -16.81
C PRO A 334 17.92 12.37 -15.78
N SER A 335 18.72 11.96 -14.80
CA SER A 335 18.38 10.97 -13.76
C SER A 335 17.10 11.31 -12.98
N ASN A 336 16.85 12.60 -12.71
CA ASN A 336 15.65 13.08 -12.01
C ASN A 336 14.33 12.82 -12.77
N ARG A 337 14.37 12.49 -14.06
CA ARG A 337 13.15 12.03 -14.78
C ARG A 337 12.57 10.74 -14.19
N GLY A 338 13.39 9.95 -13.49
CA GLY A 338 13.03 8.66 -12.92
C GLY A 338 12.40 8.69 -11.52
N SER A 339 12.24 9.83 -10.85
CA SER A 339 11.49 9.91 -9.58
C SER A 339 11.13 11.36 -9.22
N ASP A 340 9.92 11.56 -8.71
CA ASP A 340 9.41 12.87 -8.27
C ASP A 340 9.44 13.04 -6.73
N ILE A 341 9.86 12.01 -5.98
CA ILE A 341 9.79 11.95 -4.50
C ILE A 341 10.95 12.70 -3.80
N ARG A 342 12.08 12.89 -4.49
CA ARG A 342 13.25 13.62 -3.97
C ARG A 342 13.74 14.59 -5.03
N GLY A 343 14.16 15.79 -4.62
CA GLY A 343 14.75 16.80 -5.50
C GLY A 343 16.14 16.40 -5.98
N LEU A 344 16.21 15.36 -6.81
CA LEU A 344 17.45 14.86 -7.40
C LEU A 344 18.05 15.94 -8.31
N GLU A 345 19.31 16.30 -8.04
CA GLU A 345 20.08 17.17 -8.92
C GLU A 345 20.29 16.50 -10.30
N ASN A 346 20.53 17.28 -11.35
CA ASN A 346 20.58 16.80 -12.75
C ASN A 346 21.90 16.06 -13.09
N ASP A 347 22.45 15.30 -12.15
CA ASP A 347 23.88 14.98 -12.09
C ASP A 347 24.36 13.99 -13.15
N GLN A 348 23.44 13.18 -13.68
CA GLN A 348 23.74 12.17 -14.69
C GLN A 348 22.67 12.17 -15.77
N VAL A 349 23.10 12.18 -17.03
CA VAL A 349 22.23 11.96 -18.21
C VAL A 349 22.47 10.53 -18.67
N VAL A 350 21.43 9.69 -18.62
CA VAL A 350 21.49 8.31 -19.09
C VAL A 350 21.02 8.23 -20.54
N GLU A 351 21.85 7.68 -21.42
CA GLU A 351 21.57 7.66 -22.87
C GLU A 351 20.43 6.72 -23.26
N GLN A 352 20.24 5.62 -22.53
CA GLN A 352 19.26 4.58 -22.82
C GLN A 352 18.40 4.32 -21.58
N GLY A 353 17.09 4.20 -21.77
CA GLY A 353 16.18 3.81 -20.70
C GLY A 353 16.26 2.31 -20.43
N TRP A 354 16.13 1.93 -19.17
CA TRP A 354 16.14 0.54 -18.73
C TRP A 354 14.94 0.24 -17.83
N SER A 355 14.81 -1.03 -17.47
CA SER A 355 13.77 -1.50 -16.57
C SER A 355 14.37 -2.46 -15.54
N GLU A 356 13.95 -2.28 -14.29
CA GLU A 356 14.47 -2.99 -13.13
C GLU A 356 13.46 -4.06 -12.70
N ARG A 357 13.97 -5.19 -12.20
CA ARG A 357 13.17 -6.30 -11.64
C ARG A 357 12.28 -7.06 -12.64
N LEU A 358 12.55 -6.95 -13.95
CA LEU A 358 11.84 -7.63 -15.04
C LEU A 358 12.82 -8.28 -16.01
N MET A 359 12.38 -9.31 -16.73
CA MET A 359 13.22 -9.98 -17.73
C MET A 359 12.89 -9.53 -19.16
N TYR A 360 11.61 -9.43 -19.52
CA TYR A 360 11.10 -9.10 -20.86
C TYR A 360 10.24 -7.84 -20.83
N SER A 361 10.81 -6.73 -20.33
CA SER A 361 10.18 -5.40 -20.21
C SER A 361 9.31 -5.06 -21.42
N THR A 362 8.04 -4.75 -21.17
CA THR A 362 7.13 -4.27 -22.22
C THR A 362 7.61 -2.94 -22.77
N ARG A 363 8.09 -2.01 -21.92
CA ARG A 363 8.60 -0.70 -22.37
C ARG A 363 9.78 -0.81 -23.32
N GLN A 364 10.77 -1.64 -23.01
CA GLN A 364 11.93 -1.87 -23.89
C GLN A 364 11.55 -2.63 -25.17
N ASN A 365 10.48 -3.44 -25.12
CA ASN A 365 9.94 -4.13 -26.29
C ASN A 365 8.89 -3.32 -27.10
N ILE A 366 8.54 -2.08 -26.72
CA ILE A 366 7.56 -1.24 -27.47
C ILE A 366 7.86 -1.17 -28.99
N PRO A 367 9.10 -0.94 -29.46
CA PRO A 367 9.38 -0.91 -30.90
C PRO A 367 9.06 -2.22 -31.62
N ARG A 368 9.24 -3.36 -30.95
CA ARG A 368 8.96 -4.72 -31.47
C ARG A 368 7.47 -4.95 -31.62
N ILE A 369 6.71 -4.61 -30.58
CA ILE A 369 5.24 -4.73 -30.59
C ILE A 369 4.63 -3.81 -31.68
N LEU A 370 5.18 -2.59 -31.86
CA LEU A 370 4.72 -1.65 -32.88
C LEU A 370 5.10 -2.04 -34.32
N THR A 371 6.19 -2.77 -34.51
CA THR A 371 6.63 -3.28 -35.83
C THR A 371 6.05 -4.66 -36.18
N GLY A 372 5.39 -5.32 -35.22
CA GLY A 372 4.81 -6.65 -35.41
C GLY A 372 5.84 -7.78 -35.36
N GLU A 373 6.96 -7.61 -34.64
CA GLU A 373 7.87 -8.72 -34.32
C GLU A 373 7.19 -9.66 -33.30
N GLU A 374 7.29 -10.97 -33.52
CA GLU A 374 6.67 -12.00 -32.66
C GLU A 374 7.59 -12.47 -31.52
N ASP A 375 8.89 -12.15 -31.59
CA ASP A 375 9.91 -12.49 -30.60
C ASP A 375 10.38 -11.25 -29.80
N PHE A 376 10.45 -11.41 -28.49
CA PHE A 376 10.80 -10.35 -27.54
C PHE A 376 12.21 -10.55 -26.99
N VAL A 377 12.88 -9.43 -26.72
CA VAL A 377 14.27 -9.39 -26.23
C VAL A 377 14.23 -9.14 -24.73
N SER A 378 15.08 -9.85 -23.99
CA SER A 378 15.23 -9.66 -22.55
C SER A 378 16.11 -8.45 -22.19
N VAL A 379 16.13 -8.06 -20.91
CA VAL A 379 16.99 -6.98 -20.38
C VAL A 379 18.49 -7.20 -20.62
N PHE A 380 18.94 -8.46 -20.72
CA PHE A 380 20.33 -8.82 -21.04
C PHE A 380 20.67 -8.69 -22.54
N GLY A 381 19.69 -8.47 -23.42
CA GLY A 381 19.92 -8.45 -24.86
C GLY A 381 20.13 -9.84 -25.48
N ARG A 382 20.34 -9.85 -26.80
CA ARG A 382 20.28 -11.05 -27.65
C ARG A 382 21.50 -11.97 -27.58
N ASP A 383 22.64 -11.42 -27.21
CA ASP A 383 23.91 -12.16 -27.20
C ASP A 383 24.04 -13.03 -25.93
N ASP A 384 23.41 -12.59 -24.82
CA ASP A 384 23.37 -13.31 -23.56
C ASP A 384 22.12 -14.22 -23.44
N VAL A 385 20.95 -13.77 -23.92
CA VAL A 385 19.70 -14.55 -23.88
C VAL A 385 18.95 -14.47 -25.21
N ALA A 386 18.61 -15.63 -25.76
CA ALA A 386 17.87 -15.73 -27.02
C ALA A 386 16.49 -15.04 -26.92
N SER A 387 16.06 -14.37 -27.99
CA SER A 387 14.71 -13.81 -28.06
C SER A 387 13.66 -14.92 -28.01
N MET A 388 12.56 -14.71 -27.30
CA MET A 388 11.51 -15.70 -27.06
C MET A 388 10.14 -15.21 -27.54
N SER A 389 9.29 -16.13 -27.98
CA SER A 389 7.90 -15.80 -28.33
C SER A 389 7.08 -15.51 -27.08
N LEU A 390 5.98 -14.75 -27.22
CA LEU A 390 5.06 -14.46 -26.10
C LEU A 390 4.57 -15.72 -25.37
N LYS A 391 4.37 -16.82 -26.12
CA LYS A 391 3.89 -18.09 -25.56
C LYS A 391 4.98 -18.76 -24.71
N ASP A 392 6.23 -18.69 -25.14
CA ASP A 392 7.34 -19.32 -24.44
C ASP A 392 7.73 -18.50 -23.21
N ILE A 393 7.65 -17.16 -23.26
CA ILE A 393 7.81 -16.30 -22.07
C ILE A 393 6.69 -16.55 -21.04
N GLY A 394 5.49 -16.89 -21.51
CA GLY A 394 4.34 -17.25 -20.67
C GLY A 394 4.26 -18.74 -20.28
N SER A 395 5.34 -19.52 -20.39
CA SER A 395 5.33 -20.98 -20.13
C SER A 395 5.12 -21.36 -18.67
N GLY A 396 5.63 -20.52 -17.75
CA GLY A 396 5.71 -20.82 -16.33
C GLY A 396 4.37 -21.26 -15.76
N THR A 397 4.35 -22.43 -15.11
CA THR A 397 3.17 -23.03 -14.51
C THR A 397 3.45 -23.37 -13.06
N GLY A 398 2.53 -22.99 -12.17
CA GLY A 398 2.71 -23.21 -10.75
C GLY A 398 1.82 -24.28 -10.13
N HIS A 399 2.28 -24.78 -9.00
CA HIS A 399 1.61 -25.72 -8.11
C HIS A 399 1.63 -25.20 -6.66
N GLY A 400 0.75 -25.74 -5.82
CA GLY A 400 0.77 -25.49 -4.38
C GLY A 400 1.70 -26.45 -3.64
N GLU A 401 2.46 -25.94 -2.69
CA GLU A 401 3.29 -26.72 -1.76
C GLU A 401 3.32 -26.06 -0.37
N TRP A 402 3.84 -26.77 0.62
CA TRP A 402 4.02 -26.29 1.99
C TRP A 402 5.50 -26.33 2.34
N VAL A 403 6.01 -25.30 3.00
CA VAL A 403 7.39 -25.21 3.45
C VAL A 403 7.41 -25.14 4.97
N TRP A 404 7.92 -26.17 5.62
CA TRP A 404 8.03 -26.27 7.07
C TRP A 404 9.46 -26.66 7.46
N ALA A 405 10.08 -25.89 8.35
CA ALA A 405 11.47 -26.05 8.77
C ALA A 405 12.47 -26.22 7.59
N GLY A 406 12.29 -25.43 6.52
CA GLY A 406 13.09 -25.49 5.28
C GLY A 406 12.81 -26.69 4.37
N THR A 407 11.92 -27.61 4.77
CA THR A 407 11.55 -28.79 3.97
C THR A 407 10.27 -28.53 3.16
N ARG A 408 10.28 -28.92 1.89
CA ARG A 408 9.15 -28.80 0.96
C ARG A 408 8.27 -30.04 0.96
N TYR A 409 6.96 -29.84 1.06
CA TYR A 409 5.94 -30.88 1.06
C TYR A 409 4.92 -30.61 -0.05
N PHE A 410 4.57 -31.64 -0.82
CA PHE A 410 3.62 -31.56 -1.94
C PHE A 410 2.25 -32.16 -1.58
N ASN A 411 2.09 -32.64 -0.36
CA ASN A 411 0.87 -33.23 0.18
C ASN A 411 0.53 -32.58 1.52
N GLU A 412 -0.71 -32.10 1.67
CA GLU A 412 -1.12 -31.38 2.87
C GLU A 412 -1.21 -32.26 4.12
N ASP A 413 -1.59 -33.53 3.98
CA ASP A 413 -1.70 -34.46 5.12
C ASP A 413 -0.32 -34.87 5.65
N GLU A 414 0.66 -35.04 4.77
CA GLU A 414 2.07 -35.28 5.12
C GLU A 414 2.67 -34.08 5.86
N TYR A 415 2.53 -32.87 5.30
CA TYR A 415 2.96 -31.63 5.95
C TYR A 415 2.31 -31.46 7.33
N LYS A 416 0.98 -31.65 7.43
CA LYS A 416 0.26 -31.55 8.71
C LYS A 416 0.80 -32.57 9.70
N ALA A 417 1.00 -33.82 9.32
CA ALA A 417 1.51 -34.85 10.21
C ALA A 417 2.92 -34.53 10.77
N VAL A 418 3.80 -33.92 9.97
CA VAL A 418 5.12 -33.47 10.46
C VAL A 418 4.97 -32.25 11.37
N ARG A 419 4.32 -31.17 10.92
CA ARG A 419 4.11 -29.95 11.72
C ARG A 419 3.45 -30.25 13.07
N ASP A 420 2.44 -31.10 13.09
CA ASP A 420 1.75 -31.56 14.31
C ASP A 420 2.65 -32.36 15.26
N THR A 421 3.69 -33.01 14.75
CA THR A 421 4.64 -33.79 15.55
C THR A 421 5.69 -32.86 16.15
N ASP A 422 6.25 -31.98 15.32
CA ASP A 422 7.29 -31.03 15.72
C ASP A 422 6.76 -30.03 16.78
N LEU A 423 5.54 -29.50 16.59
CA LEU A 423 4.90 -28.62 17.58
C LEU A 423 4.66 -29.32 18.92
N LYS A 424 4.19 -30.57 18.91
CA LYS A 424 3.99 -31.36 20.15
C LYS A 424 5.31 -31.67 20.85
N GLN A 425 6.40 -31.82 20.11
CA GLN A 425 7.73 -31.97 20.70
C GLN A 425 8.20 -30.65 21.33
N ALA A 426 8.06 -29.51 20.64
CA ALA A 426 8.42 -28.20 21.17
C ALA A 426 7.62 -27.84 22.44
N GLU A 427 6.31 -28.11 22.48
CA GLU A 427 5.48 -27.96 23.69
C GLU A 427 5.97 -28.84 24.85
N ALA A 428 6.37 -30.08 24.57
CA ALA A 428 6.87 -31.01 25.57
C ALA A 428 8.28 -30.65 26.10
N GLU A 429 9.07 -29.91 25.32
CA GLU A 429 10.37 -29.36 25.72
C GLU A 429 10.19 -28.07 26.53
N ALA A 430 9.38 -27.12 26.06
CA ALA A 430 9.05 -25.88 26.79
C ALA A 430 8.40 -26.16 28.16
N GLY A 431 7.49 -27.13 28.24
CA GLY A 431 6.86 -27.56 29.49
C GLY A 431 7.82 -28.19 30.53
N GLN A 432 9.09 -28.44 30.17
CA GLN A 432 10.14 -28.84 31.11
C GLN A 432 10.98 -27.64 31.62
N GLU A 433 10.93 -26.49 30.94
CA GLU A 433 11.69 -25.29 31.29
C GLU A 433 10.86 -24.21 32.02
N GLU A 434 9.53 -24.15 31.84
CA GLU A 434 8.62 -23.14 32.43
C GLU A 434 8.41 -23.22 33.97
N GLY A 435 9.41 -23.69 34.73
CA GLY A 435 9.45 -23.57 36.18
C GLY A 435 9.65 -22.15 36.73
N ILE A 436 9.71 -21.12 35.86
CA ILE A 436 10.00 -19.72 36.20
C ILE A 436 9.01 -18.80 35.47
N GLY A 437 7.83 -18.59 36.06
CA GLY A 437 6.77 -17.78 35.45
C GLY A 437 7.03 -16.27 35.47
N VAL A 438 6.74 -15.61 34.35
CA VAL A 438 6.59 -14.14 34.24
C VAL A 438 5.25 -13.88 33.55
N GLY A 439 4.39 -13.07 34.17
CA GLY A 439 3.05 -12.79 33.65
C GLY A 439 3.06 -11.79 32.50
N VAL A 440 2.27 -12.08 31.45
CA VAL A 440 1.98 -11.15 30.35
C VAL A 440 0.79 -10.28 30.73
N GLY A 441 0.88 -8.97 30.48
CA GLY A 441 -0.21 -8.02 30.72
C GLY A 441 -1.08 -7.80 29.48
N ASP A 442 -2.39 -7.69 29.67
CA ASP A 442 -3.35 -7.40 28.60
C ASP A 442 -3.09 -6.05 27.92
N TRP A 443 -3.35 -6.01 26.61
CA TRP A 443 -3.31 -4.80 25.80
C TRP A 443 -4.63 -4.04 25.93
N GLN A 444 -4.59 -2.72 26.15
CA GLN A 444 -5.78 -1.88 26.25
C GLN A 444 -5.83 -0.84 25.12
N SER A 445 -7.02 -0.68 24.54
CA SER A 445 -7.27 0.19 23.37
C SER A 445 -6.96 1.67 23.66
N PRO A 446 -6.28 2.40 22.75
CA PRO A 446 -5.98 3.83 22.88
C PRO A 446 -7.18 4.70 22.49
N ILE A 447 -8.32 4.53 23.17
CA ILE A 447 -9.48 5.42 23.09
C ILE A 447 -9.88 5.76 24.53
N GLU A 448 -9.38 6.89 25.04
CA GLU A 448 -9.90 7.45 26.29
C GLU A 448 -11.29 8.05 26.02
N PRO A 449 -12.35 7.67 26.77
CA PRO A 449 -13.61 8.37 26.71
C PRO A 449 -13.44 9.76 27.35
N GLU A 450 -13.84 10.81 26.63
CA GLU A 450 -13.92 12.16 27.19
C GLU A 450 -14.81 12.15 28.44
N ARG A 451 -14.27 12.54 29.60
CA ARG A 451 -15.09 12.73 30.80
C ARG A 451 -15.88 14.03 30.66
N GLU A 452 -17.17 13.89 30.36
CA GLU A 452 -18.15 14.95 30.54
C GLU A 452 -18.08 15.50 31.98
N GLN A 453 -17.88 16.81 32.10
CA GLN A 453 -17.89 17.52 33.37
C GLN A 453 -19.32 17.95 33.69
N ASP A 454 -20.13 17.03 34.21
CA ASP A 454 -21.44 17.40 34.75
C ASP A 454 -21.30 17.96 36.17
N GLU A 455 -21.35 19.29 36.25
CA GLU A 455 -21.52 20.03 37.49
C GLU A 455 -22.95 19.89 38.01
N HIS A 456 -23.18 19.24 39.15
CA HIS A 456 -24.35 19.55 39.99
C HIS A 456 -24.21 19.00 41.42
N GLU A 457 -23.78 19.85 42.36
CA GLU A 457 -24.31 19.81 43.73
C GLU A 457 -24.58 21.24 44.21
N VAL A 458 -25.77 21.45 44.75
CA VAL A 458 -26.30 22.75 45.18
C VAL A 458 -26.61 22.62 46.67
N GLU A 459 -25.99 23.46 47.51
CA GLU A 459 -26.76 24.34 48.42
C GLU A 459 -25.88 25.32 49.23
N ASP A 460 -26.33 26.58 49.17
CA ASP A 460 -26.35 27.63 50.20
C ASP A 460 -25.05 28.18 50.85
N GLY A 461 -24.69 29.40 50.42
CA GLY A 461 -24.79 30.53 51.32
C GLY A 461 -23.57 30.94 52.17
N SER A 462 -22.69 31.79 51.62
CA SER A 462 -22.61 33.21 52.07
C SER A 462 -21.52 34.03 51.36
N VAL A 463 -21.81 35.32 51.17
CA VAL A 463 -21.09 36.28 50.32
C VAL A 463 -20.01 37.05 51.07
N ALA A 464 -18.84 37.25 50.46
CA ALA A 464 -18.05 38.50 50.58
C ALA A 464 -17.08 38.67 49.40
N ILE A 465 -17.23 39.75 48.63
CA ILE A 465 -16.41 40.10 47.46
C ILE A 465 -15.58 41.36 47.72
N THR A 466 -14.28 41.29 47.43
CA THR A 466 -13.37 42.37 46.98
C THR A 466 -12.22 41.66 46.23
N GLY A 467 -11.86 41.96 44.98
CA GLY A 467 -11.52 43.27 44.41
C GLY A 467 -10.10 43.65 44.87
N GLU A 468 -9.10 43.96 44.03
CA GLU A 468 -9.06 44.22 42.58
C GLU A 468 -7.58 44.12 42.07
N GLN A 469 -7.38 44.33 40.76
CA GLN A 469 -6.17 44.51 39.91
C GLN A 469 -4.84 45.02 40.57
N ASP A 470 -3.63 44.92 39.99
CA ASP A 470 -3.23 44.96 38.57
C ASP A 470 -1.76 44.49 38.31
N GLY A 471 -1.45 44.20 37.04
CA GLY A 471 -0.20 44.47 36.30
C GLY A 471 1.20 44.27 36.92
N GLY A 472 2.01 43.38 36.31
CA GLY A 472 3.45 43.28 36.60
C GLY A 472 4.26 42.31 35.73
N SER A 473 4.51 42.65 34.46
CA SER A 473 5.27 41.83 33.51
C SER A 473 6.76 41.63 33.86
N LYS A 474 7.29 40.41 33.65
CA LYS A 474 8.68 40.15 33.20
C LYS A 474 8.91 38.69 32.82
N GLU A 475 9.41 38.47 31.60
CA GLU A 475 9.92 37.18 31.12
C GLU A 475 11.24 36.81 31.82
N VAL A 476 11.36 35.57 32.30
CA VAL A 476 12.67 34.91 32.53
C VAL A 476 12.55 33.40 32.30
N ALA A 477 13.32 32.91 31.32
CA ALA A 477 13.90 31.56 31.14
C ALA A 477 13.06 30.28 31.34
N ALA A 478 13.14 29.41 30.34
CA ALA A 478 13.54 28.01 30.54
C ALA A 478 14.32 27.50 29.32
N GLU A 479 15.56 27.06 29.52
CA GLU A 479 16.24 26.17 28.56
C GLU A 479 15.58 24.78 28.61
N MET A 480 15.50 24.09 27.48
CA MET A 480 15.47 22.63 27.50
C MET A 480 16.51 22.09 26.50
N LYS A 481 17.66 21.68 27.04
CA LYS A 481 18.66 20.90 26.31
C LYS A 481 18.16 19.45 26.24
N LEU A 482 18.10 18.85 25.05
CA LEU A 482 18.28 17.41 24.95
C LEU A 482 19.79 17.12 25.03
N ALA A 483 20.16 16.11 25.81
CA ALA A 483 21.53 15.65 25.96
C ALA A 483 21.62 14.20 25.47
N ASP A 484 22.76 13.86 24.86
CA ASP A 484 23.07 12.50 24.42
C ASP A 484 23.09 11.50 25.58
N GLY A 485 22.60 10.28 25.31
CA GLY A 485 22.66 9.15 26.24
C GLY A 485 22.96 7.86 25.48
N ALA A 486 24.17 7.32 25.66
CA ALA A 486 24.66 6.13 24.98
C ALA A 486 24.75 4.90 25.92
N GLY A 487 24.54 3.71 25.36
CA GLY A 487 24.73 2.40 26.00
C GLY A 487 23.75 1.35 25.45
N ALA A 488 24.12 0.11 25.14
CA ALA A 488 25.43 -0.56 25.28
C ALA A 488 25.65 -1.68 24.22
N SER A 489 26.92 -2.09 24.07
CA SER A 489 27.41 -3.24 23.27
C SER A 489 27.09 -4.60 23.94
N GLY A 490 27.25 -5.79 23.33
CA GLY A 490 27.86 -6.26 22.05
C GLY A 490 27.60 -7.79 21.93
N PRO A 491 28.49 -8.65 21.36
CA PRO A 491 29.81 -8.43 20.75
C PRO A 491 29.97 -8.99 19.32
N GLU A 492 31.15 -8.77 18.72
CA GLU A 492 31.58 -9.25 17.39
C GLU A 492 32.01 -10.73 17.37
N SER A 493 31.94 -11.38 16.20
CA SER A 493 32.80 -12.53 15.88
C SER A 493 33.31 -12.51 14.42
N GLU A 494 34.56 -12.09 14.30
CA GLU A 494 35.61 -12.58 13.38
C GLU A 494 35.48 -12.45 11.84
N ARG A 495 36.65 -12.24 11.21
CA ARG A 495 36.87 -12.04 9.76
C ARG A 495 37.45 -13.32 9.16
N GLU A 496 37.20 -13.54 7.87
CA GLU A 496 38.19 -14.18 6.99
C GLU A 496 38.51 -13.27 5.78
N PRO A 497 39.70 -13.40 5.15
CA PRO A 497 40.24 -12.38 4.22
C PRO A 497 40.12 -12.74 2.74
N ASP A 498 40.46 -11.78 1.89
CA ASP A 498 40.62 -11.93 0.43
C ASP A 498 41.46 -13.17 0.03
N SER A 499 41.05 -13.84 -1.05
CA SER A 499 41.93 -14.71 -1.82
C SER A 499 41.70 -14.56 -3.33
N GLU A 500 42.79 -14.58 -4.08
CA GLU A 500 42.86 -14.22 -5.49
C GLU A 500 42.31 -15.32 -6.40
N ARG A 501 41.76 -14.92 -7.56
CA ARG A 501 41.89 -15.74 -8.77
C ARG A 501 41.99 -14.91 -10.03
N GLU A 502 43.23 -14.68 -10.47
CA GLU A 502 43.51 -14.37 -11.87
C GLU A 502 42.94 -15.48 -12.79
N MET A 503 42.58 -15.12 -14.03
CA MET A 503 43.23 -15.66 -15.25
C MET A 503 42.48 -15.29 -16.54
N LEU A 504 43.20 -14.59 -17.45
CA LEU A 504 42.95 -14.49 -18.91
C LEU A 504 41.64 -13.79 -19.35
N GLY A 505 41.61 -12.66 -20.08
CA GLY A 505 42.66 -11.89 -20.75
C GLY A 505 42.58 -12.01 -22.27
N LEU A 506 42.04 -10.98 -22.95
CA LEU A 506 42.20 -10.73 -24.40
C LEU A 506 41.67 -9.33 -24.82
N THR A 507 42.55 -8.33 -24.83
CA THR A 507 42.53 -7.20 -25.79
C THR A 507 43.95 -7.07 -26.34
N PRO A 508 44.15 -6.64 -27.61
CA PRO A 508 44.39 -5.22 -27.83
C PRO A 508 43.88 -4.63 -29.18
N GLU A 509 43.40 -3.39 -29.11
CA GLU A 509 43.88 -2.23 -29.88
C GLU A 509 44.15 -2.36 -31.40
N LEU A 510 43.38 -1.65 -32.25
CA LEU A 510 43.89 -1.11 -33.54
C LEU A 510 43.09 0.07 -34.12
N LEU A 511 43.71 1.26 -34.05
CA LEU A 511 43.67 2.45 -34.92
C LEU A 511 42.35 3.09 -35.43
N GLU A 512 42.22 4.37 -35.06
CA GLU A 512 42.14 5.56 -35.96
C GLU A 512 41.47 5.43 -37.35
N ALA A 513 40.36 6.15 -37.58
CA ALA A 513 40.35 7.39 -38.40
C ALA A 513 38.93 7.99 -38.62
N GLN A 514 38.79 9.29 -38.37
CA GLN A 514 37.69 10.17 -38.82
C GLN A 514 38.01 10.77 -40.22
N PRO A 515 37.13 11.58 -40.87
CA PRO A 515 35.66 11.48 -41.01
C PRO A 515 35.16 11.77 -42.45
N GLN A 516 33.84 11.63 -42.68
CA GLN A 516 33.04 12.54 -43.53
C GLN A 516 31.74 12.90 -42.81
#